data_AF-A0A7K1D829-F1
#
_entry.id   AF-A0A7K1D829-F1
#
_cell.length_a   1.000
_cell.length_b   1.000
_cell.length_c   1.000
_cell.angle_alpha   90.00
_cell.angle_beta   90.00
_cell.angle_gamma   90.00
#
_symmetry.space_group_name_H-M   'P 1'
#
loop_
_entity.id
_entity.type
_entity.pdbx_description
1 polymer ?
#
loop_
_entity_poly.entity_id
_entity_poly.type
_entity_poly.pdbx_seq_one_letter_code
_entity_poly.pdbx_strand_id
1 'polypeptide(L)' 'TWTVLTKDRKMSAQFEHTLVVTKTGADILTLPSS' A
#
# COMPACT_ATOMS: atom_id res chain seq x y z
N THR A 1 -20.78 -1.70 -10.64
CA THR A 1 -20.22 -0.43 -10.12
C THR A 1 -19.13 -0.76 -9.11
N TRP A 2 -17.99 -0.04 -9.11
CA TRP A 2 -16.76 -0.45 -8.40
C TRP A 2 -16.50 0.24 -7.05
N THR A 3 -17.17 1.36 -6.74
CA THR A 3 -16.90 2.16 -5.55
C THR A 3 -17.21 1.40 -4.26
N VAL A 4 -16.25 1.34 -3.35
CA VAL A 4 -16.40 0.75 -2.00
C VAL A 4 -16.48 1.88 -0.96
N LEU A 5 -17.41 1.77 -0.02
CA LEU A 5 -17.59 2.71 1.09
C LEU A 5 -17.47 1.97 2.42
N THR A 6 -16.93 2.64 3.45
CA THR A 6 -17.04 2.18 4.83
C THR A 6 -18.51 2.20 5.27
N LYS A 7 -18.93 1.21 6.07
CA LYS A 7 -20.32 1.09 6.53
C LYS A 7 -20.79 2.33 7.30
N ASP A 8 -19.89 2.94 8.07
CA ASP A 8 -20.14 4.13 8.89
C ASP A 8 -19.81 5.45 8.18
N ARG A 9 -19.35 5.39 6.92
CA ARG A 9 -18.97 6.53 6.07
C ARG A 9 -17.88 7.43 6.66
N LYS A 10 -17.09 6.92 7.59
CA LYS A 10 -15.92 7.66 8.08
C LYS A 10 -14.78 7.60 7.07
N MET A 11 -13.82 8.51 7.24
CA MET A 11 -12.66 8.64 6.37
C MET A 11 -11.86 7.34 6.32
N SER A 12 -11.38 6.99 5.12
CA SER A 12 -10.46 5.88 4.87
C SER A 12 -9.26 6.40 4.07
N ALA A 13 -8.10 5.81 4.29
CA ALA A 13 -6.89 6.04 3.51
C ALA A 13 -6.23 4.69 3.18
N GLN A 14 -5.44 4.64 2.12
CA GLN A 14 -4.68 3.46 1.69
C GLN A 14 -3.31 3.89 1.17
N PHE A 15 -2.30 3.09 1.47
CA PHE A 15 -0.95 3.19 0.93
C PHE A 15 -0.53 1.82 0.41
N GLU A 16 0.32 1.78 -0.60
CA GLU A 16 0.82 0.55 -1.20
C GLU A 16 2.32 0.65 -1.47
N HIS A 17 3.04 -0.42 -1.13
CA HIS A 17 4.39 -0.65 -1.59
C HIS A 17 4.53 -2.08 -2.09
N THR A 18 5.22 -2.25 -3.21
CA THR A 18 5.66 -3.57 -3.67
C THR A 18 7.00 -3.91 -3.03
N LEU A 19 7.11 -5.12 -2.48
CA LEU A 19 8.32 -5.62 -1.83
C LEU A 19 8.91 -6.82 -2.59
N VAL A 20 10.24 -6.98 -2.51
CA VAL A 20 10.92 -8.23 -2.86
C VAL A 20 11.62 -8.79 -1.62
N VAL A 21 11.45 -10.09 -1.35
CA VAL A 21 12.12 -10.75 -0.23
C VAL A 21 13.58 -11.04 -0.61
N THR A 22 14.49 -10.75 0.31
CA THR A 22 15.92 -11.02 0.17
C THR A 22 16.38 -12.01 1.24
N LYS A 23 17.66 -12.43 1.20
CA LYS A 23 18.21 -13.38 2.18
C LYS A 23 18.13 -12.87 3.63
N THR A 24 18.14 -11.56 3.83
CA THR A 24 18.24 -10.92 5.15
C THR A 24 17.06 -10.00 5.48
N GLY A 25 16.07 -9.87 4.60
CA GLY A 25 14.95 -8.95 4.78
C GLY A 25 14.07 -8.79 3.54
N ALA A 26 13.64 -7.56 3.24
CA ALA A 26 12.91 -7.22 2.03
C ALA A 26 13.26 -5.81 1.55
N ASP A 27 13.32 -5.64 0.23
CA ASP A 27 13.56 -4.34 -0.40
C ASP A 27 12.23 -3.72 -0.87
N ILE A 28 12.09 -2.41 -0.70
CA ILE A 28 10.91 -1.64 -1.12
C ILE A 28 11.13 -1.18 -2.56
N LEU A 29 10.42 -1.79 -3.51
CA LEU A 29 10.59 -1.55 -4.96
C LEU A 29 9.99 -0.23 -5.46
N THR A 30 9.25 0.46 -4.60
CA THR A 30 8.41 1.62 -4.96
C THR A 30 8.75 2.84 -4.11
N LEU A 31 9.99 2.93 -3.62
CA LEU A 31 10.51 4.13 -2.98
C LEU A 31 10.65 5.27 -4.00
N PRO A 32 10.41 6.54 -3.60
CA PRO A 32 10.74 7.70 -4.43
C PRO A 32 12.25 7.77 -4.71
N SER A 33 12.63 8.32 -5.87
CA SER A 33 14.05 8.44 -6.26
C SER A 33 14.82 9.53 -5.51
N SER A 34 14.11 10.54 -4.99
CA SER A 34 14.64 11.88 -4.65
C SER A 34 15.34 12.58 -5.82
#